data_AF-A0A6V7JQ99-F1
#
_entry.id   AF-A0A6V7JQ99-F1
#
_cell.length_a   1.000
_cell.length_b   1.000
_cell.length_c   1.000
_cell.angle_alpha   90.00
_cell.angle_beta   90.00
_cell.angle_gamma   90.00
#
_symmetry.space_group_name_H-M   'P 1'
#
loop_
_entity.id
_entity.type
_entity.pdbx_description
1 polymer ?
#
loop_
_entity_poly.entity_id
_entity_poly.type
_entity_poly.pdbx_seq_one_letter_code
_entity_poly.pdbx_strand_id
1 'polypeptide(L)' 'AASRAKAEKIRLALEKMREASVQKLFIKAFTLDGSGKSLLVDEGMSVAHVCRLLADKNHVAMDPKWAVVEHLPELFM' A
#
# COMPACT_ATOMS: atom_id res chain seq x y z
N ALA A 1 -38.02 6.04 -12.41
CA ALA A 1 -36.73 6.59 -12.92
C ALA A 1 -36.00 7.43 -11.88
N ALA A 2 -36.66 8.41 -11.24
CA ALA A 2 -36.04 9.31 -10.25
C ALA A 2 -35.43 8.61 -9.00
N SER A 3 -36.06 7.53 -8.51
CA SER A 3 -35.55 6.75 -7.37
C SER A 3 -34.19 6.09 -7.65
N ARG A 4 -33.98 5.54 -8.86
CA ARG A 4 -32.68 4.95 -9.26
C ARG A 4 -31.57 6.01 -9.32
N ALA A 5 -31.84 7.16 -9.93
CA ALA A 5 -30.86 8.25 -10.01
C ALA A 5 -30.47 8.81 -8.64
N LYS A 6 -31.41 8.86 -7.67
CA LYS A 6 -31.12 9.26 -6.29
C LYS A 6 -30.26 8.21 -5.57
N ALA A 7 -30.57 6.92 -5.75
CA ALA A 7 -29.79 5.83 -5.17
C ALA A 7 -28.33 5.84 -5.65
N GLU A 8 -28.11 6.04 -6.96
CA GLU A 8 -26.76 6.14 -7.53
C GLU A 8 -25.97 7.33 -6.96
N LYS A 9 -26.59 8.50 -6.80
CA LYS A 9 -25.92 9.66 -6.19
C LYS A 9 -25.51 9.41 -4.74
N ILE A 10 -26.35 8.72 -3.95
CA ILE A 10 -26.04 8.35 -2.56
C ILE A 10 -24.88 7.34 -2.54
N ARG A 11 -24.94 6.31 -3.37
CA ARG A 11 -23.88 5.30 -3.48
C ARG A 11 -22.53 5.94 -3.81
N LEU A 12 -22.49 6.83 -4.80
CA LEU A 12 -21.26 7.54 -5.17
C LEU A 12 -20.72 8.41 -4.03
N ALA A 13 -21.60 9.08 -3.29
CA ALA A 13 -21.19 9.87 -2.13
C ALA A 13 -20.57 8.99 -1.04
N LEU A 14 -21.17 7.83 -0.76
CA LEU A 14 -20.64 6.87 0.21
C LEU A 14 -19.29 6.27 -0.23
N GLU A 15 -19.14 5.94 -1.52
CA GLU A 15 -17.87 5.44 -2.07
C GLU A 15 -16.76 6.50 -1.92
N LYS A 16 -17.04 7.77 -2.24
CA LYS A 16 -16.09 8.88 -2.07
C LYS A 16 -15.71 9.13 -0.61
N MET A 17 -16.68 9.06 0.30
CA MET A 17 -16.40 9.18 1.74
C MET A 17 -15.49 8.05 2.22
N ARG A 18 -15.73 6.82 1.76
CA ARG A 18 -14.89 5.66 2.08
C ARG A 18 -13.46 5.83 1.55
N GLU A 19 -13.31 6.30 0.31
CA GLU A 19 -11.99 6.58 -0.29
C GLU A 19 -11.23 7.67 0.47
N ALA A 20 -11.93 8.72 0.93
CA ALA A 20 -11.33 9.79 1.73
C ALA A 20 -10.90 9.34 3.13
N SER A 21 -11.55 8.31 3.69
CA SER A 21 -11.19 7.76 5.01
C SER A 21 -10.00 6.80 4.98
N VAL A 22 -9.52 6.39 3.79
CA VAL A 22 -8.38 5.47 3.67
C VAL A 22 -7.14 6.09 4.30
N GLN A 23 -6.62 5.44 5.33
CA GLN A 23 -5.44 5.90 6.03
C GLN A 23 -4.19 5.60 5.21
N LYS A 24 -3.31 6.60 5.11
CA LYS A 24 -2.03 6.48 4.40
C LYS A 24 -0.88 6.64 5.38
N LEU A 25 0.14 5.82 5.21
CA LEU A 25 1.38 5.85 5.97
C LEU A 25 2.56 6.02 5.01
N PHE A 26 3.49 6.91 5.37
CA PHE A 26 4.74 7.04 4.64
C PHE A 26 5.80 6.19 5.34
N ILE A 27 6.31 5.17 4.65
CA ILE A 27 7.31 4.25 5.16
C ILE A 27 8.63 4.41 4.42
N LYS A 28 9.73 4.00 5.06
CA LYS A 28 11.04 3.84 4.42
C LYS A 28 11.44 2.38 4.48
N ALA A 29 11.55 1.74 3.33
CA ALA A 29 12.02 0.36 3.21
C ALA A 29 13.52 0.37 2.91
N PHE A 30 14.26 -0.55 3.53
CA PHE A 30 15.70 -0.73 3.33
C PHE A 30 15.97 -2.04 2.60
N THR A 31 16.97 -2.03 1.72
CA THR A 31 17.45 -3.21 1.00
C THR A 31 18.80 -3.68 1.56
N LEU A 32 19.21 -4.91 1.26
CA LEU A 32 20.44 -5.52 1.78
C LEU A 32 21.72 -4.78 1.38
N ASP A 33 21.68 -4.01 0.30
CA ASP A 33 22.76 -3.11 -0.14
C ASP A 33 22.82 -1.78 0.64
N GLY A 34 21.97 -1.62 1.66
CA GLY A 34 21.86 -0.41 2.47
C GLY A 34 21.07 0.73 1.81
N SER A 35 20.56 0.54 0.59
CA SER A 35 19.72 1.55 -0.07
C SER A 35 18.37 1.67 0.64
N GLY A 36 17.79 2.87 0.63
CA GLY A 36 16.47 3.14 1.19
C GLY A 36 15.52 3.70 0.14
N LYS A 37 14.28 3.20 0.09
CA LYS A 37 13.21 3.75 -0.76
C LYS A 37 12.01 4.14 0.10
N SER A 38 11.51 5.36 -0.10
CA SER A 38 10.29 5.80 0.56
C SER A 38 9.05 5.42 -0.24
N LEU A 39 8.01 4.96 0.45
CA LEU A 39 6.74 4.53 -0.14
C LEU A 39 5.60 5.20 0.63
N LEU A 40 4.60 5.66 -0.10
CA LEU A 40 3.28 5.93 0.47
C LEU A 40 2.48 4.64 0.35
N VAL A 41 2.08 4.08 1.49
CA VAL A 41 1.24 2.89 1.56
C VAL A 41 -0.09 3.22 2.22
N ASP A 42 -1.10 2.40 2.00
CA ASP A 42 -2.39 2.51 2.68
C ASP A 42 -2.82 1.18 3.29
N GLU A 43 -3.85 1.22 4.13
CA GLU A 43 -4.39 0.07 4.87
C GLU A 43 -4.94 -1.06 3.97
N GLY A 44 -5.20 -0.80 2.69
CA GLY A 44 -5.64 -1.80 1.72
C GLY A 44 -4.49 -2.51 1.00
N MET A 45 -3.25 -2.06 1.18
CA MET A 45 -2.09 -2.62 0.48
C MET A 45 -1.61 -3.91 1.15
N SER A 46 -1.56 -4.99 0.37
CA SER A 46 -0.92 -6.24 0.80
C SER A 46 0.61 -6.15 0.72
N VAL A 47 1.29 -7.01 1.47
CA VAL A 47 2.75 -7.15 1.39
C VAL A 47 3.20 -7.47 -0.05
N ALA A 48 2.43 -8.27 -0.79
CA ALA A 48 2.73 -8.58 -2.19
C ALA A 48 2.71 -7.33 -3.09
N HIS A 49 1.75 -6.42 -2.89
CA HIS A 49 1.76 -5.12 -3.59
C HIS A 49 2.97 -4.27 -3.22
N VAL A 50 3.35 -4.24 -1.94
CA VAL A 50 4.54 -3.50 -1.48
C VAL A 50 5.82 -4.08 -2.10
N CYS A 51 5.97 -5.41 -2.13
CA CYS A 51 7.09 -6.07 -2.79
C CYS A 51 7.16 -5.73 -4.28
N ARG A 52 6.02 -5.70 -4.98
CA ARG A 52 5.96 -5.31 -6.40
C ARG A 52 6.44 -3.87 -6.60
N LEU A 53 5.96 -2.92 -5.79
CA LEU A 53 6.40 -1.53 -5.85
C LEU A 53 7.92 -1.39 -5.62
N LEU A 54 8.47 -2.16 -4.68
CA LEU A 54 9.90 -2.17 -4.42
C LEU A 54 10.69 -2.75 -5.59
N ALA A 55 10.21 -3.84 -6.21
CA ALA A 55 10.85 -4.40 -7.40
C ALA A 55 10.89 -3.38 -8.55
N ASP A 56 9.76 -2.72 -8.81
CA ASP A 56 9.66 -1.69 -9.86
C ASP A 56 10.59 -0.49 -9.56
N LYS A 57 10.65 -0.02 -8.31
CA LYS A 57 11.53 1.09 -7.90
C LYS A 57 13.02 0.76 -7.90
N ASN A 58 13.37 -0.52 -7.76
CA ASN A 58 14.76 -0.97 -7.82
C ASN A 58 15.14 -1.48 -9.21
N HIS A 59 14.25 -1.37 -10.20
CA HIS A 59 14.47 -1.81 -11.58
C HIS A 59 14.84 -3.30 -11.69
N VAL A 60 14.22 -4.14 -10.85
CA VAL A 60 14.40 -5.60 -10.85
C VAL A 60 13.09 -6.30 -11.20
N ALA A 61 13.20 -7.51 -11.75
CA ALA A 61 12.03 -8.35 -11.96
C ALA A 61 11.44 -8.81 -10.62
N MET A 62 10.11 -8.99 -10.60
CA MET A 62 9.43 -9.57 -9.45
C MET A 62 9.78 -11.06 -9.35
N ASP A 63 10.28 -11.47 -8.18
CA ASP A 63 10.64 -12.85 -7.86
C ASP A 63 9.84 -13.33 -6.63
N PRO A 64 9.29 -14.55 -6.61
CA PRO A 64 8.56 -15.10 -5.46
C PRO A 64 9.34 -15.10 -4.13
N LYS A 65 10.67 -14.96 -4.17
CA LYS A 65 11.54 -14.86 -2.99
C LYS A 65 11.57 -13.48 -2.36
N TRP A 66 11.06 -12.44 -3.04
CA TRP A 66 10.99 -11.11 -2.46
C TRP A 66 9.97 -11.07 -1.33
N ALA A 67 10.39 -10.55 -0.19
CA ALA A 67 9.58 -10.40 1.00
C ALA A 67 9.86 -9.04 1.65
N VAL A 68 8.89 -8.55 2.42
CA VAL A 68 9.12 -7.47 3.39
C VAL A 68 9.45 -8.12 4.72
N VAL A 69 10.54 -7.67 5.35
CA VAL A 69 10.99 -8.15 6.65
C VAL A 69 10.95 -6.96 7.61
N GLU A 70 10.31 -7.16 8.76
CA GLU A 70 10.39 -6.24 9.89
C GLU A 70 11.55 -6.65 10.78
N HIS A 71 12.33 -5.67 11.24
CA HIS A 71 13.42 -5.87 12.20
C HIS A 71 13.06 -5.18 13.50
N LEU A 72 13.24 -5.86 14.64
CA LEU A 72 12.97 -5.36 15.98
C LEU A 72 14.25 -5.49 16.82
N PRO A 73 15.24 -4.59 16.61
CA PRO A 73 16.57 -4.72 17.22
C PRO A 73 16.54 -4.74 18.75
N GLU A 74 15.61 -4.00 19.36
CA GLU A 74 15.41 -3.95 20.81
C GLU A 74 14.95 -5.28 21.41
N LEU A 75 14.37 -6.16 20.59
CA LEU A 75 13.96 -7.51 20.97
C LEU A 75 14.92 -8.59 20.47
N PHE A 76 16.03 -8.21 19.82
CA PHE A 76 16.95 -9.12 19.14
C PHE A 76 16.28 -10.04 18.10
N MET A 77 15.25 -9.51 17.41
CA MET A 77 14.50 -10.19 16.34
C MET A 77 14.69 -9.53 14.97
#